data_AF-A0A7R9U957-F1
#
_entry.id   AF-A0A7R9U957-F1
#
_cell.length_a   1.000
_cell.length_b   1.000
_cell.length_c   1.000
_cell.angle_alpha   90.00
_cell.angle_beta   90.00
_cell.angle_gamma   90.00
#
_symmetry.space_group_name_H-M   'P 1'
#
loop_
_entity.id
_entity.type
_entity.pdbx_description
1 polymer ?
#
loop_
_entity_poly.entity_id
_entity_poly.type
_entity_poly.pdbx_seq_one_letter_code
_entity_poly.pdbx_strand_id
1 'polypeptide(L)'
;HRDALRCLMDAGDTATVIFYAKKVGKRSKDILILAANYLQSLDWHGDDNILKAVVFFYKTAGDLEKLATFFDACAAKEIDEYSDYEKALAALREAAKHLANSQDSLAKEELQSSLQERVFT
;
A
#
# COMPACT_ATOMS: atom_id res chain seq x y z
N HIS A 1 15.29 -13.55 -1.16
CA HIS A 1 13.90 -13.28 -0.71
C HIS A 1 13.02 -12.77 -1.85
N ARG A 2 13.49 -11.77 -2.62
CA ARG A 2 12.75 -11.22 -3.76
C ARG A 2 12.47 -12.26 -4.86
N ASP A 3 13.44 -13.12 -5.17
CA ASP A 3 13.29 -14.14 -6.22
C ASP A 3 12.28 -15.23 -5.82
N ALA A 4 12.27 -15.63 -4.55
CA ALA A 4 11.27 -16.56 -4.03
C ALA A 4 9.85 -15.98 -4.11
N LEU A 5 9.68 -14.69 -3.76
CA LEU A 5 8.38 -14.02 -3.93
C LEU A 5 7.99 -13.98 -5.42
N ARG A 6 8.93 -13.70 -6.32
CA ARG A 6 8.68 -13.68 -7.76
C ARG A 6 8.20 -15.02 -8.29
N CYS A 7 8.85 -16.12 -7.91
CA CYS A 7 8.40 -17.46 -8.29
C CYS A 7 6.98 -17.77 -7.77
N LEU A 8 6.63 -17.30 -6.57
CA LEU A 8 5.29 -17.48 -6.02
C LEU A 8 4.24 -16.66 -6.78
N MET A 9 4.59 -15.43 -7.20
CA MET A 9 3.74 -14.59 -8.04
C MET A 9 3.55 -15.20 -9.44
N ASP A 10 4.62 -15.72 -10.04
CA ASP A 10 4.56 -16.40 -11.34
C ASP A 10 3.73 -17.69 -11.29
N ALA A 11 3.73 -18.37 -10.13
CA ALA A 11 2.89 -19.55 -9.89
C ALA A 11 1.42 -19.21 -9.59
N GLY A 12 1.08 -17.94 -9.38
CA GLY A 12 -0.28 -17.49 -9.10
C GLY A 12 -0.80 -17.81 -7.69
N ASP A 13 0.04 -18.30 -6.77
CA ASP A 13 -0.37 -18.65 -5.41
C ASP A 13 -0.46 -17.41 -4.50
N THR A 14 -1.59 -16.72 -4.57
CA THR A 14 -1.85 -15.48 -3.82
C THR A 14 -1.82 -15.68 -2.31
N ALA A 15 -2.31 -16.82 -1.80
CA ALA A 15 -2.32 -17.13 -0.38
C ALA A 15 -0.89 -17.25 0.16
N THR A 16 -0.02 -17.94 -0.56
CA THR A 16 1.39 -18.09 -0.18
C THR A 16 2.16 -16.78 -0.35
N VAL A 17 1.86 -15.97 -1.38
CA VAL A 17 2.41 -14.61 -1.53
C VAL A 17 2.07 -13.76 -0.30
N ILE A 18 0.80 -13.72 0.11
CA ILE A 18 0.35 -12.95 1.27
C ILE A 18 1.04 -13.44 2.55
N PHE A 19 1.10 -14.76 2.76
CA PHE A 19 1.74 -15.34 3.93
C PHE A 19 3.25 -15.01 3.99
N TYR A 20 3.97 -15.20 2.88
CA TYR A 20 5.39 -14.93 2.79
C TYR A 20 5.70 -13.46 3.01
N ALA A 21 4.95 -12.56 2.37
CA ALA A 21 5.11 -11.11 2.51
C ALA A 21 4.83 -10.66 3.96
N LYS A 22 3.79 -11.19 4.62
CA LYS A 22 3.54 -10.92 6.06
C LYS A 22 4.71 -11.39 6.94
N LYS A 23 5.29 -12.55 6.64
CA LYS A 23 6.39 -13.13 7.42
C LYS A 23 7.70 -12.36 7.27
N VAL A 24 8.09 -12.01 6.05
CA VAL A 24 9.39 -11.39 5.76
C VAL A 24 9.32 -9.85 5.79
N GLY A 25 8.14 -9.28 5.56
CA GLY A 25 7.92 -7.84 5.42
C GLY A 25 8.30 -6.99 6.63
N LYS A 26 8.36 -7.57 7.84
CA LYS A 26 8.89 -6.89 9.03
C LYS A 26 10.36 -6.44 8.89
N ARG A 27 11.11 -7.08 7.99
CA ARG A 27 12.54 -6.83 7.77
C ARG A 27 12.85 -6.25 6.39
N SER A 28 11.87 -6.13 5.51
CA SER A 28 12.07 -5.64 4.13
C SER A 28 10.80 -5.01 3.59
N LYS A 29 10.80 -3.67 3.52
CA LYS A 29 9.71 -2.88 2.96
C LYS A 29 9.51 -3.15 1.47
N ASP A 30 10.59 -3.39 0.72
CA ASP A 30 10.54 -3.70 -0.72
C ASP A 30 9.71 -4.95 -1.03
N ILE A 31 9.73 -5.96 -0.15
CA ILE A 31 8.92 -7.17 -0.30
C ILE A 31 7.43 -6.87 -0.11
N LEU A 32 7.10 -6.00 0.86
CA LEU A 32 5.72 -5.57 1.08
C LEU A 32 5.20 -4.78 -0.12
N ILE A 33 5.99 -3.83 -0.64
CA ILE A 33 5.63 -3.03 -1.81
C ILE A 33 5.48 -3.93 -3.04
N LEU A 34 6.40 -4.87 -3.26
CA LEU A 34 6.33 -5.79 -4.40
C LEU A 34 5.11 -6.71 -4.33
N ALA A 35 4.80 -7.25 -3.15
CA ALA A 35 3.60 -8.06 -2.96
C ALA A 35 2.32 -7.25 -3.15
N ALA A 36 2.27 -6.03 -2.62
CA ALA A 36 1.13 -5.12 -2.79
C ALA A 36 0.90 -4.77 -4.26
N ASN A 37 1.95 -4.42 -5.00
CA ASN A 37 1.90 -4.12 -6.43
C ASN A 37 1.36 -5.32 -7.25
N TYR A 38 1.79 -6.54 -6.93
CA TYR A 38 1.27 -7.74 -7.56
C TYR A 38 -0.22 -7.92 -7.25
N LEU A 39 -0.59 -7.88 -5.97
CA LEU A 39 -1.98 -8.08 -5.54
C LEU A 39 -2.95 -7.02 -6.08
N GLN A 40 -2.50 -5.76 -6.26
CA GLN A 40 -3.36 -4.72 -6.84
C GLN A 40 -3.70 -4.97 -8.32
N SER A 41 -2.88 -5.77 -9.02
CA SER A 41 -3.13 -6.14 -10.41
C SER A 41 -4.13 -7.30 -10.58
N LEU A 42 -4.54 -7.93 -9.48
CA LEU A 42 -5.53 -9.01 -9.46
C LEU A 42 -6.93 -8.45 -9.22
N ASP A 43 -7.95 -9.33 -9.23
CA ASP A 43 -9.32 -8.94 -8.90
C ASP A 43 -9.53 -8.75 -7.39
N TRP A 44 -9.11 -7.60 -6.88
CA TRP A 44 -9.28 -7.21 -5.49
C TRP A 44 -10.73 -6.83 -5.13
N HIS A 45 -11.61 -6.60 -6.10
CA HIS A 45 -13.03 -6.30 -5.83
C HIS A 45 -13.81 -7.60 -5.52
N GLY A 46 -13.48 -8.69 -6.22
CA GLY A 46 -14.04 -10.02 -5.96
C GLY A 46 -13.47 -10.72 -4.71
N ASP A 47 -12.30 -10.31 -4.22
CA ASP A 47 -11.63 -10.91 -3.06
C ASP A 47 -11.17 -9.86 -2.04
N ASP A 48 -11.97 -9.72 -0.97
CA ASP A 48 -11.69 -8.83 0.16
C ASP A 48 -10.39 -9.17 0.90
N ASN A 49 -9.89 -10.40 0.79
CA ASN A 49 -8.60 -10.77 1.38
C ASN A 49 -7.43 -10.11 0.62
N ILE A 50 -7.53 -10.01 -0.72
CA ILE A 50 -6.55 -9.30 -1.55
C ILE A 50 -6.59 -7.81 -1.21
N LEU A 51 -7.77 -7.20 -1.16
CA LEU A 51 -7.93 -5.79 -0.79
C LEU A 51 -7.31 -5.48 0.57
N LYS A 52 -7.65 -6.26 1.61
CA LYS A 52 -7.07 -6.10 2.95
C LYS A 52 -5.57 -6.31 2.97
N ALA A 53 -5.04 -7.23 2.16
CA ALA A 53 -3.61 -7.47 2.07
C ALA A 53 -2.88 -6.29 1.42
N VAL A 54 -3.39 -5.71 0.33
CA VAL A 54 -2.81 -4.52 -0.31
C VAL A 54 -2.75 -3.35 0.68
N VAL A 55 -3.86 -3.04 1.34
CA VAL A 55 -3.93 -1.97 2.35
C VAL A 55 -2.94 -2.22 3.48
N PHE A 56 -2.89 -3.45 4.01
CA PHE A 56 -1.97 -3.81 5.08
C PHE A 56 -0.51 -3.67 4.65
N PHE A 57 -0.15 -4.09 3.44
CA PHE A 57 1.23 -4.07 2.96
C PHE A 57 1.75 -2.66 2.70
N TYR A 58 1.01 -1.80 2.00
CA TYR A 58 1.45 -0.42 1.80
C TYR A 58 1.55 0.35 3.12
N LYS A 59 0.56 0.19 4.00
CA LYS A 59 0.57 0.83 5.32
C LYS A 59 1.76 0.37 6.17
N THR A 60 2.09 -0.92 6.14
CA THR A 60 3.23 -1.47 6.90
C THR A 60 4.57 -1.07 6.27
N ALA A 61 4.64 -0.94 4.94
CA ALA A 61 5.83 -0.43 4.26
C ALA A 61 6.07 1.07 4.54
N GLY A 62 5.02 1.82 4.89
CA GLY A 62 5.04 3.27 5.04
C GLY A 62 4.89 4.01 3.70
N ASP A 63 4.49 3.31 2.63
CA ASP A 63 4.28 3.91 1.31
C ASP A 63 2.82 4.39 1.20
N LEU A 64 2.55 5.53 1.84
CA LEU A 64 1.19 6.10 1.92
C LEU A 64 0.72 6.67 0.59
N GLU A 65 1.64 7.09 -0.28
CA GLU A 65 1.31 7.54 -1.63
C GLU A 65 0.74 6.40 -2.47
N LYS A 66 1.38 5.22 -2.49
CA LYS A 66 0.83 4.05 -3.22
C LYS A 66 -0.48 3.57 -2.62
N LEU A 67 -0.64 3.66 -1.30
CA LEU A 67 -1.91 3.36 -0.65
C LEU A 67 -3.02 4.31 -1.12
N ALA A 68 -2.73 5.61 -1.23
CA ALA A 68 -3.69 6.58 -1.71
C ALA A 68 -4.07 6.33 -3.19
N THR A 69 -3.08 6.07 -4.05
CA THR A 69 -3.31 5.69 -5.45
C THR A 69 -4.17 4.43 -5.58
N PHE A 70 -3.99 3.45 -4.69
CA PHE A 70 -4.85 2.27 -4.65
C PHE A 70 -6.30 2.63 -4.32
N PHE A 71 -6.54 3.49 -3.32
CA PHE A 71 -7.89 3.94 -3.00
C PHE A 71 -8.53 4.80 -4.11
N ASP A 72 -7.74 5.57 -4.85
CA ASP A 72 -8.20 6.30 -6.03
C ASP A 72 -8.64 5.34 -7.14
N ALA A 73 -7.86 4.29 -7.41
CA ALA A 73 -8.24 3.22 -8.33
C ALA A 73 -9.51 2.48 -7.88
N CYS A 74 -9.69 2.28 -6.58
CA CYS A 74 -10.95 1.75 -6.03
C CYS A 74 -12.12 2.68 -6.37
N ALA A 75 -11.99 3.98 -6.12
CA ALA A 75 -13.04 4.95 -6.40
C ALA A 75 -13.41 4.98 -7.89
N ALA A 76 -12.41 4.98 -8.77
CA ALA A 76 -12.63 4.95 -10.22
C ALA A 76 -13.45 3.71 -10.64
N LYS A 77 -13.11 2.53 -10.12
CA LYS A 77 -13.85 1.29 -10.41
C LYS A 77 -15.30 1.33 -9.89
N GLU A 78 -15.53 1.82 -8.68
CA GLU A 78 -16.88 1.97 -8.13
C GLU A 78 -17.75 2.92 -8.98
N ILE A 79 -17.16 3.99 -9.52
CA ILE A 79 -17.83 4.93 -10.42
C ILE A 79 -18.13 4.27 -11.77
N ASP A 80 -17.10 3.72 -12.41
CA ASP A 80 -17.16 3.30 -13.81
C ASP A 80 -17.94 1.98 -14.00
N GLU A 81 -17.80 1.02 -13.07
CA GLU A 81 -18.43 -0.29 -13.19
C GLU A 81 -19.76 -0.41 -12.43
N TYR A 82 -19.87 0.26 -11.27
CA TYR A 82 -21.02 0.07 -10.37
C TYR A 82 -21.88 1.33 -10.20
N SER A 83 -21.41 2.49 -10.66
CA SER A 83 -22.04 3.79 -10.41
C SER A 83 -22.32 4.04 -8.92
N ASP A 84 -21.52 3.44 -8.03
CA ASP A 84 -21.64 3.58 -6.57
C ASP A 84 -20.80 4.78 -6.09
N TYR A 85 -21.38 5.97 -6.24
CA TYR A 85 -20.73 7.22 -5.87
C TYR A 85 -20.51 7.38 -4.36
N GLU A 86 -21.29 6.70 -3.52
CA GLU A 86 -21.12 6.77 -2.08
C GLU A 86 -19.86 6.02 -1.65
N LYS A 87 -19.68 4.80 -2.18
CA LYS A 87 -18.48 3.99 -1.94
C LYS A 87 -17.25 4.62 -2.58
N ALA A 88 -17.38 5.21 -3.77
CA ALA A 88 -16.30 5.97 -4.40
C ALA A 88 -15.86 7.18 -3.55
N LEU A 89 -16.82 7.95 -3.02
CA LEU A 89 -16.51 9.09 -2.15
C LEU A 89 -15.82 8.65 -0.86
N ALA A 90 -16.22 7.52 -0.28
CA ALA A 90 -15.55 6.94 0.88
C ALA A 90 -14.11 6.55 0.57
N ALA A 91 -13.86 5.92 -0.59
CA ALA A 91 -12.52 5.58 -1.03
C ALA A 91 -11.64 6.83 -1.28
N LEU A 92 -12.17 7.87 -1.93
CA LEU A 92 -11.46 9.15 -2.13
C LEU A 92 -11.10 9.85 -0.82
N ARG A 93 -11.97 9.76 0.20
CA ARG A 93 -11.66 10.29 1.54
C ARG A 93 -10.49 9.57 2.19
N GLU A 94 -10.42 8.25 2.09
CA GLU A 94 -9.26 7.49 2.58
C GLU A 94 -8.00 7.80 1.76
N ALA A 95 -8.10 7.96 0.43
CA ALA A 95 -6.98 8.39 -0.40
C ALA A 95 -6.40 9.75 0.07
N ALA A 96 -7.27 10.76 0.21
CA ALA A 96 -6.88 12.10 0.64
C ALA A 96 -6.23 12.11 2.03
N LYS A 97 -6.79 11.34 2.97
CA LYS A 97 -6.23 11.16 4.32
C LYS A 97 -4.83 10.55 4.29
N HIS A 98 -4.57 9.57 3.43
CA HIS A 98 -3.25 8.96 3.33
C HIS A 98 -2.21 9.89 2.68
N LEU A 99 -2.59 10.69 1.68
CA LEU A 99 -1.72 11.72 1.11
C LEU A 99 -1.32 12.77 2.13
N ALA A 100 -2.28 13.32 2.88
CA ALA A 100 -2.01 14.30 3.92
C ALA A 100 -1.04 13.75 4.99
N ASN A 101 -1.27 12.50 5.44
CA ASN A 101 -0.37 11.85 6.39
C ASN A 101 1.04 11.59 5.82
N SER A 102 1.16 11.35 4.51
CA SER A 102 2.47 11.19 3.85
C SER A 102 3.28 12.48 3.92
N GLN A 103 2.64 13.61 3.59
CA GLN A 103 3.26 14.94 3.61
C GLN A 103 3.70 15.34 5.03
N ASP A 104 2.84 15.10 6.03
CA ASP A 104 3.16 15.35 7.43
C ASP A 104 4.35 14.51 7.93
N SER A 105 4.48 13.27 7.44
CA SER A 105 5.60 12.39 7.80
C SER A 105 6.92 12.92 7.23
N LEU A 106 6.93 13.32 5.95
CA LEU A 106 8.12 13.90 5.30
C LEU A 106 8.57 15.19 5.99
N ALA A 107 7.64 16.10 6.28
CA ALA A 107 7.94 17.34 6.99
C ALA A 107 8.54 17.10 8.39
N LYS A 108 8.08 16.07 9.10
CA LYS A 108 8.63 15.68 10.41
C LYS A 108 10.05 15.11 10.30
N GLU A 109 10.33 14.30 9.28
CA GLU A 109 11.66 13.73 9.04
C GLU A 109 12.68 14.83 8.70
N GLU A 110 12.33 15.78 7.84
CA GLU A 110 13.18 16.94 7.50
C GLU A 110 13.49 17.79 8.73
N LEU A 111 12.47 18.11 9.54
CA LEU A 111 12.65 18.85 10.78
C LEU A 111 13.56 18.08 11.74
N GLN A 112 13.35 16.78 11.91
CA GLN A 112 14.17 15.94 12.78
C GLN A 112 15.64 15.93 12.33
N SER A 113 15.91 15.81 11.02
CA SER A 113 17.27 15.89 10.47
C SER A 113 17.92 17.24 10.77
N SER A 114 17.20 18.35 10.54
CA SER A 114 17.72 19.70 10.80
C SER A 114 18.02 19.94 12.29
N LEU A 115 17.22 19.37 13.20
CA LEU A 115 17.44 19.47 14.64
C LEU A 115 18.64 18.64 15.06
N GLN A 116 18.83 17.44 14.49
CA GLN A 116 20.00 16.61 14.78
C GLN A 116 21.28 17.30 14.34
N GLU A 117 21.34 17.85 13.13
CA GLU A 117 22.52 18.58 12.63
C GLU A 117 22.93 19.73 13.56
N ARG A 118 21.96 20.50 14.06
CA ARG A 118 22.20 21.63 14.98
C ARG A 118 22.74 21.22 16.35
N VAL A 119 22.49 19.99 16.80
CA VAL A 119 23.01 19.48 18.07
C VAL A 119 24.48 19.08 17.96
N PHE A 120 24.97 18.81 16.74
CA PHE A 120 26.34 18.37 16.48
C PHE A 120 27.28 19.48 15.94
N THR A 121 26.78 20.72 15.81
CA THR A 121 27.55 21.94 15.48
C THR A 121 27.69 22.86 16.68
#